data_AF-A0A0K2G8E3-F1
#
_entry.id   AF-A0A0K2G8E3-F1
#
_cell.length_a   1.000
_cell.length_b   1.000
_cell.length_c   1.000
_cell.angle_alpha   90.00
_cell.angle_beta   90.00
_cell.angle_gamma   90.00
#
_symmetry.space_group_name_H-M   'P 1'
#
loop_
_entity.id
_entity.type
_entity.pdbx_description
1 polymer ?
#
loop_
_entity_poly.entity_id
_entity_poly.type
_entity_poly.pdbx_seq_one_letter_code
_entity_poly.pdbx_strand_id
1 'polypeptide(L)'
;MGALPIVVIVAILSVGCLSTVREQEARCLGALMVDVWESTRTRDRLEADWRAGQSARGPDAAPRWRGLGDPAPPARAVSHAPQDETASLSGADRPDVLYQRLVESRRRHNHDRNWYKDVARRVQTRLEEDDILYSVLGSFAASPGALLVYPLIRWNVRSVLWDEDDPDAEDDPIRRFCRMRLRAAG
;
A
#
# COMPACT_ATOMS: atom_id res chain seq x y z
N MET A 1 30.63 -32.63 -17.44
CA MET A 1 30.49 -31.27 -18.00
C MET A 1 29.02 -30.95 -18.29
N GLY A 2 28.15 -30.87 -17.26
CA GLY A 2 26.70 -30.68 -17.47
C GLY A 2 25.98 -29.77 -16.47
N ALA A 3 26.66 -29.24 -15.45
CA ALA A 3 26.05 -28.41 -14.41
C ALA A 3 25.94 -26.91 -14.79
N LEU A 4 26.86 -26.41 -15.61
CA LEU A 4 26.90 -25.01 -16.06
C LEU A 4 25.61 -24.54 -16.79
N PRO A 5 25.04 -25.27 -17.76
CA PRO A 5 23.82 -24.81 -18.44
C PRO A 5 22.61 -24.81 -17.50
N ILE A 6 22.53 -25.76 -16.56
CA ILE A 6 21.43 -25.85 -15.58
C ILE A 6 21.50 -24.67 -14.60
N VAL A 7 22.69 -24.32 -14.10
CA VAL A 7 22.87 -23.18 -13.19
C VAL A 7 22.52 -21.86 -13.88
N VAL A 8 22.91 -21.69 -15.15
CA VAL A 8 22.58 -20.48 -15.92
C VAL A 8 21.07 -20.38 -16.18
N ILE A 9 20.40 -21.47 -16.54
CA ILE A 9 18.95 -21.49 -16.75
C ILE A 9 18.19 -21.21 -15.44
N VAL A 10 18.61 -21.82 -14.34
CA VAL A 10 18.01 -21.59 -13.01
C VAL A 10 18.21 -20.14 -12.56
N ALA A 11 19.39 -19.55 -12.79
CA ALA A 11 19.64 -18.13 -12.51
C ALA A 11 18.75 -17.19 -13.34
N ILE A 12 18.57 -17.46 -14.64
CA ILE A 12 17.72 -16.62 -15.51
C ILE A 12 16.24 -16.71 -15.09
N LEU A 13 15.74 -17.91 -14.79
CA LEU A 13 14.35 -18.13 -14.37
C LEU A 13 14.05 -17.53 -12.99
N SER A 14 14.99 -17.62 -12.05
CA SER A 14 14.84 -17.03 -10.71
C SER A 14 14.90 -15.50 -10.74
N VAL A 15 15.80 -14.91 -11.54
CA VAL A 15 15.85 -13.45 -11.73
C VAL A 15 14.56 -12.91 -12.37
N GLY A 16 13.99 -13.64 -13.35
CA GLY A 16 12.75 -13.25 -14.02
C GLY A 16 11.52 -13.27 -13.11
N CYS A 17 11.41 -14.21 -12.17
CA CYS A 17 10.30 -14.22 -11.22
C CYS A 17 10.41 -13.06 -10.20
N LEU A 18 11.63 -12.78 -9.72
CA LEU A 18 11.86 -11.71 -8.73
C LEU A 18 11.59 -10.33 -9.30
N SER A 19 11.88 -10.08 -10.58
CA SER A 19 11.61 -8.78 -11.22
C SER A 19 10.12 -8.48 -11.33
N THR A 20 9.29 -9.49 -11.65
CA THR A 20 7.83 -9.30 -11.78
C THR A 20 7.17 -8.95 -10.46
N VAL A 21 7.60 -9.55 -9.35
CA VAL A 21 7.08 -9.24 -8.01
C VAL A 21 7.44 -7.82 -7.60
N ARG A 22 8.68 -7.40 -7.87
CA ARG A 22 9.14 -6.03 -7.59
C ARG A 22 8.38 -4.99 -8.39
N GLU A 23 8.21 -5.23 -9.69
CA GLU A 23 7.43 -4.34 -10.54
C GLU A 23 5.97 -4.24 -10.08
N GLN A 24 5.39 -5.35 -9.65
CA GLN A 24 4.04 -5.39 -9.10
C GLN A 24 3.92 -4.53 -7.83
N GLU A 25 4.86 -4.63 -6.90
CA GLU A 25 4.89 -3.81 -5.67
C GLU A 25 5.05 -2.32 -5.99
N ALA A 26 5.92 -1.96 -6.95
CA ALA A 26 6.10 -0.57 -7.37
C ALA A 26 4.85 0.03 -8.03
N ARG A 27 4.17 -0.73 -8.92
CA ARG A 27 2.90 -0.31 -9.51
C ARG A 27 1.80 -0.15 -8.45
N CYS A 28 1.74 -1.08 -7.50
CA CYS A 28 0.83 -1.02 -6.37
C CYS A 28 1.07 0.22 -5.50
N LEU A 29 2.33 0.56 -5.21
CA LEU A 29 2.70 1.76 -4.48
C LEU A 29 2.23 3.03 -5.21
N GLY A 30 2.44 3.08 -6.53
CA GLY A 30 1.95 4.18 -7.37
C GLY A 30 0.43 4.35 -7.28
N ALA A 31 -0.32 3.26 -7.35
CA ALA A 31 -1.78 3.29 -7.20
C ALA A 31 -2.21 3.77 -5.81
N LEU A 32 -1.60 3.25 -4.75
CA LEU A 32 -1.88 3.67 -3.36
C LEU A 32 -1.57 5.14 -3.12
N MET A 33 -0.52 5.67 -3.73
CA MET A 33 -0.18 7.10 -3.63
C MET A 33 -1.33 7.97 -4.13
N VAL A 34 -1.96 7.58 -5.26
CA VAL A 34 -3.12 8.27 -5.81
C VAL A 34 -4.32 8.14 -4.86
N ASP A 35 -4.61 6.95 -4.35
CA ASP A 35 -5.71 6.69 -3.41
C ASP A 35 -5.57 7.52 -2.12
N VAL A 36 -4.38 7.57 -1.54
CA VAL A 36 -4.09 8.35 -0.34
C VAL A 36 -4.28 9.84 -0.60
N TRP A 37 -3.85 10.32 -1.76
CA TRP A 37 -4.00 11.72 -2.13
C TRP A 37 -5.46 12.10 -2.36
N GLU A 38 -6.23 11.26 -3.05
CA GLU A 38 -7.65 11.47 -3.30
C GLU A 38 -8.45 11.42 -1.98
N SER A 39 -8.22 10.40 -1.14
CA SER A 39 -8.86 10.28 0.17
C SER A 39 -8.54 11.45 1.09
N THR A 40 -7.32 12.01 1.02
CA THR A 40 -6.94 13.24 1.74
C THR A 40 -7.81 14.41 1.32
N ARG A 41 -7.95 14.64 0.00
CA ARG A 41 -8.78 15.73 -0.53
C ARG A 41 -10.25 15.58 -0.14
N THR A 42 -10.79 14.37 -0.23
CA THR A 42 -12.18 14.10 0.15
C THR A 42 -12.41 14.35 1.63
N ARG A 43 -11.48 13.90 2.49
CA ARG A 43 -11.52 14.18 3.94
C ARG A 43 -11.50 15.68 4.21
N ASP A 44 -10.61 16.42 3.58
CA ASP A 44 -10.45 17.87 3.80
C ASP A 44 -11.70 18.65 3.37
N ARG A 45 -12.31 18.27 2.23
CA ARG A 45 -13.57 18.84 1.75
C ARG A 45 -14.71 18.59 2.74
N LEU A 46 -14.92 17.32 3.15
CA LEU A 46 -15.97 16.96 4.10
C LEU A 46 -15.77 17.65 5.46
N GLU A 47 -14.52 17.83 5.89
CA GLU A 47 -14.20 18.54 7.12
C GLU A 47 -14.52 20.04 7.02
N ALA A 48 -14.26 20.65 5.86
CA ALA A 48 -14.65 22.04 5.59
C ALA A 48 -16.17 22.21 5.56
N ASP A 49 -16.89 21.32 4.89
CA ASP A 49 -18.35 21.35 4.79
C ASP A 49 -19.02 21.15 6.16
N TRP A 50 -18.53 20.20 6.95
CA TRP A 50 -19.02 19.95 8.31
C TRP A 50 -18.76 21.15 9.23
N ARG A 51 -17.60 21.82 9.11
CA ARG A 51 -17.31 23.06 9.86
C ARG A 51 -18.23 24.20 9.43
N ALA A 52 -18.44 24.38 8.13
CA ALA A 52 -19.33 25.42 7.60
C ALA A 52 -20.78 25.21 8.09
N GLY A 53 -21.28 23.97 8.05
CA GLY A 53 -22.62 23.62 8.53
C GLY A 53 -22.81 23.80 10.04
N GLN A 54 -21.74 23.68 10.84
CA GLN A 54 -21.77 24.02 12.27
C GLN A 54 -21.79 25.52 12.52
N SER A 55 -20.95 26.29 11.81
CA SER A 55 -20.89 27.74 11.95
C SER A 55 -22.22 28.41 11.59
N ALA A 56 -22.99 27.83 10.65
CA ALA A 56 -24.33 28.30 10.29
C ALA A 56 -25.41 28.02 11.37
N ARG A 57 -25.16 27.11 12.32
CA ARG A 57 -26.15 26.71 13.34
C ARG A 57 -26.24 27.65 14.56
N GLY A 58 -25.36 28.66 14.67
CA GLY A 58 -25.34 29.58 15.80
C GLY A 58 -24.95 28.93 17.14
N PRO A 59 -24.60 29.72 18.17
CA PRO A 59 -24.12 29.20 19.46
C PRO A 59 -25.17 28.43 20.28
N ASP A 60 -26.46 28.55 19.96
CA ASP A 60 -27.56 27.95 20.74
C ASP A 60 -27.93 26.51 20.30
N ALA A 61 -27.36 26.02 19.21
CA ALA A 61 -27.61 24.66 18.72
C ALA A 61 -26.61 23.67 19.34
N ALA A 62 -26.86 23.24 20.58
CA ALA A 62 -26.08 22.17 21.19
C ALA A 62 -26.04 20.92 20.27
N PRO A 63 -24.87 20.29 20.07
CA PRO A 63 -24.77 19.14 19.20
C PRO A 63 -25.55 17.97 19.79
N ARG A 64 -26.62 17.59 19.10
CA ARG A 64 -27.51 16.49 19.53
C ARG A 64 -26.90 15.16 19.10
N TRP A 65 -25.77 14.78 19.69
CA TRP A 65 -25.17 13.45 19.52
C TRP A 65 -26.05 12.39 20.20
N ARG A 66 -27.17 12.01 19.58
CA ARG A 66 -27.96 10.83 19.99
C ARG A 66 -27.61 9.65 19.09
N GLY A 67 -27.05 8.60 19.70
CA GLY A 67 -27.09 7.25 19.14
C GLY A 67 -25.94 6.86 18.23
N LEU A 68 -24.70 6.96 18.70
CA LEU A 68 -23.55 6.28 18.08
C LEU A 68 -23.44 4.85 18.65
N GLY A 69 -24.51 4.06 18.52
CA GLY A 69 -24.73 2.89 19.38
C GLY A 69 -25.08 1.58 18.70
N ASP A 70 -25.17 1.49 17.37
CA ASP A 70 -25.45 0.21 16.70
C ASP A 70 -24.39 -0.10 15.63
N PRO A 71 -23.62 -1.20 15.77
CA PRO A 71 -22.79 -1.70 14.69
C PRO A 71 -23.70 -2.30 13.61
N ALA A 72 -23.78 -1.65 12.45
CA ALA A 72 -24.38 -2.26 11.26
C ALA A 72 -23.63 -3.56 10.92
N PRO A 73 -24.34 -4.64 10.54
CA PRO A 73 -23.72 -5.91 10.19
C PRO A 73 -22.82 -5.76 8.96
N PRO A 74 -21.77 -6.58 8.81
CA PRO A 74 -20.78 -6.43 7.75
C PRO A 74 -21.46 -6.58 6.38
N ALA A 75 -21.59 -5.48 5.65
CA ALA A 75 -21.98 -5.51 4.26
C ALA A 75 -20.88 -6.25 3.48
N ARG A 76 -21.28 -7.36 2.87
CA ARG A 76 -20.50 -8.16 1.92
C ARG A 76 -19.78 -7.25 0.92
N ALA A 77 -18.57 -7.65 0.55
CA ALA A 77 -17.77 -7.07 -0.52
C ALA A 77 -18.64 -6.74 -1.74
N VAL A 78 -18.84 -5.44 -2.00
CA VAL A 78 -19.40 -4.93 -3.25
C VAL A 78 -18.25 -4.35 -4.04
N SER A 79 -18.11 -4.84 -5.27
CA SER A 79 -17.14 -4.44 -6.27
C SER A 79 -16.97 -2.93 -6.38
N HIS A 80 -15.72 -2.48 -6.48
CA HIS A 80 -15.35 -1.14 -6.90
C HIS A 80 -15.77 -0.91 -8.36
N ALA A 81 -17.01 -0.47 -8.57
CA ALA A 81 -17.32 0.37 -9.72
C ALA A 81 -16.96 1.82 -9.34
N PRO A 82 -16.50 2.65 -10.29
CA PRO A 82 -16.31 4.06 -10.05
C PRO A 82 -17.70 4.68 -9.87
N GLN A 83 -18.14 4.83 -8.62
CA GLN A 83 -19.27 5.69 -8.33
C GLN A 83 -18.78 7.12 -8.54
N ASP A 84 -19.36 7.77 -9.55
CA ASP A 84 -19.38 9.22 -9.69
C ASP A 84 -19.85 9.86 -8.37
N GLU A 85 -18.90 10.12 -7.45
CA GLU A 85 -19.07 11.02 -6.31
C GLU A 85 -19.04 12.50 -6.76
N THR A 86 -19.62 12.78 -7.93
CA THR A 86 -20.12 14.11 -8.31
C THR A 86 -21.57 14.29 -7.84
N ALA A 87 -21.95 13.61 -6.75
CA ALA A 87 -23.13 13.96 -5.98
C ALA A 87 -22.93 15.37 -5.41
N SER A 88 -23.37 16.35 -6.18
CA SER A 88 -23.46 17.75 -5.79
C SER A 88 -24.05 17.82 -4.38
N LEU A 89 -23.22 18.25 -3.43
CA LEU A 89 -23.60 18.55 -2.07
C LEU A 89 -24.62 19.69 -2.12
N SER A 90 -25.89 19.33 -2.16
CA SER A 90 -26.98 20.26 -1.86
C SER A 90 -26.72 20.80 -0.46
N GLY A 91 -26.68 22.13 -0.30
CA GLY A 91 -26.48 22.82 0.99
C GLY A 91 -27.54 22.54 2.07
N ALA A 92 -28.32 21.48 1.91
CA ALA A 92 -29.36 21.00 2.82
C ALA A 92 -29.00 19.69 3.55
N ASP A 93 -27.80 19.11 3.34
CA ASP A 93 -27.40 17.91 4.09
C ASP A 93 -27.27 18.23 5.59
N ARG A 94 -27.97 17.46 6.43
CA ARG A 94 -27.92 17.62 7.89
C ARG A 94 -26.48 17.42 8.38
N PRO A 95 -25.95 18.25 9.29
CA PRO A 95 -24.58 18.15 9.75
C PRO A 95 -24.26 16.84 10.48
N ASP A 96 -25.26 16.12 10.99
CA ASP A 96 -25.09 14.77 11.52
C ASP A 96 -24.69 13.78 10.41
N VAL A 97 -25.27 13.93 9.20
CA VAL A 97 -24.91 13.14 8.00
C VAL A 97 -23.52 13.52 7.51
N LEU A 98 -23.19 14.82 7.48
CA LEU A 98 -21.85 15.29 7.12
C LEU A 98 -20.78 14.75 8.09
N TYR A 99 -21.07 14.73 9.39
CA TYR A 99 -20.15 14.15 10.37
C TYR A 99 -19.96 12.65 10.17
N GLN A 100 -21.04 11.89 9.95
CA GLN A 100 -20.93 10.45 9.67
C GLN A 100 -20.06 10.18 8.44
N ARG A 101 -20.27 10.93 7.34
CA ARG A 101 -19.44 10.85 6.13
C ARG A 101 -17.97 11.21 6.42
N LEU A 102 -17.72 12.23 7.24
CA LEU A 102 -16.36 12.61 7.66
C LEU A 102 -15.68 11.50 8.47
N VAL A 103 -16.38 10.86 9.40
CA VAL A 103 -15.85 9.74 10.19
C VAL A 103 -15.52 8.55 9.28
N GLU A 104 -16.41 8.22 8.35
CA GLU A 104 -16.18 7.14 7.38
C GLU A 104 -15.01 7.45 6.45
N SER A 105 -14.95 8.66 5.90
CA SER A 105 -13.84 9.14 5.08
C SER A 105 -12.51 9.07 5.82
N ARG A 106 -12.47 9.45 7.11
CA ARG A 106 -11.28 9.35 7.95
C ARG A 106 -10.86 7.90 8.19
N ARG A 107 -11.81 6.97 8.36
CA ARG A 107 -11.51 5.53 8.48
C ARG A 107 -10.88 5.00 7.19
N ARG A 108 -11.46 5.31 6.02
CA ARG A 108 -10.91 4.93 4.71
C ARG A 108 -9.51 5.49 4.50
N HIS A 109 -9.33 6.80 4.71
CA HIS A 109 -8.02 7.43 4.58
C HIS A 109 -6.94 6.79 5.48
N ASN A 110 -7.28 6.49 6.74
CA ASN A 110 -6.34 5.83 7.64
C ASN A 110 -5.99 4.41 7.18
N HIS A 111 -6.96 3.68 6.64
CA HIS A 111 -6.72 2.35 6.07
C HIS A 111 -5.76 2.42 4.88
N ASP A 112 -6.04 3.28 3.91
CA ASP A 112 -5.23 3.43 2.69
C ASP A 112 -3.82 3.92 3.02
N ARG A 113 -3.71 4.86 3.97
CA ARG A 113 -2.42 5.38 4.44
C ARG A 113 -1.58 4.31 5.13
N ASN A 114 -2.18 3.38 5.87
CA ASN A 114 -1.44 2.30 6.51
C ASN A 114 -0.88 1.35 5.46
N TRP A 115 -1.70 0.89 4.51
CA TRP A 115 -1.22 0.08 3.39
C TRP A 115 -0.14 0.77 2.56
N TYR A 116 -0.30 2.06 2.28
CA TYR A 116 0.71 2.85 1.60
C TYR A 116 2.04 2.82 2.35
N LYS A 117 2.05 3.00 3.68
CA LYS A 117 3.28 2.94 4.48
C LYS A 117 3.93 1.56 4.43
N ASP A 118 3.14 0.50 4.53
CA ASP A 118 3.65 -0.88 4.55
C ASP A 118 4.29 -1.23 3.19
N VAL A 119 3.61 -0.91 2.08
CA VAL A 119 4.14 -1.10 0.72
C VAL A 119 5.34 -0.20 0.47
N ALA A 120 5.30 1.08 0.88
CA ALA A 120 6.41 2.02 0.70
C ALA A 120 7.66 1.55 1.43
N ARG A 121 7.52 1.13 2.70
CA ARG A 121 8.62 0.57 3.48
C ARG A 121 9.21 -0.64 2.76
N ARG A 122 8.38 -1.55 2.29
CA ARG A 122 8.82 -2.75 1.60
C ARG A 122 9.59 -2.46 0.31
N VAL A 123 9.07 -1.54 -0.52
CA VAL A 123 9.76 -1.09 -1.74
C VAL A 123 11.10 -0.45 -1.38
N GLN A 124 11.13 0.35 -0.32
CA GLN A 124 12.37 0.96 0.17
C GLN A 124 13.39 -0.09 0.66
N THR A 125 12.97 -1.06 1.47
CA THR A 125 13.85 -2.15 1.94
C THR A 125 14.43 -2.95 0.77
N ARG A 126 13.68 -3.16 -0.31
CA ARG A 126 14.22 -3.79 -1.53
C ARG A 126 15.26 -2.93 -2.24
N LEU A 127 15.08 -1.61 -2.27
CA LEU A 127 16.08 -0.69 -2.83
C LEU A 127 17.35 -0.67 -1.97
N GLU A 128 17.21 -0.71 -0.66
CA GLU A 128 18.33 -0.82 0.29
C GLU A 128 19.07 -2.16 0.13
N GLU A 129 18.34 -3.28 0.00
CA GLU A 129 18.92 -4.60 -0.32
C GLU A 129 19.73 -4.52 -1.62
N ASP A 130 19.15 -3.97 -2.68
CA ASP A 130 19.83 -3.86 -3.98
C ASP A 130 21.06 -2.97 -3.89
N ASP A 131 21.00 -1.82 -3.22
CA ASP A 131 22.13 -0.89 -3.07
C ASP A 131 23.33 -1.56 -2.37
N ILE A 132 23.07 -2.28 -1.28
CA ILE A 132 24.09 -3.06 -0.56
C ILE A 132 24.68 -4.14 -1.47
N LEU A 133 23.84 -4.89 -2.18
CA LEU A 133 24.29 -5.97 -3.06
C LEU A 133 25.05 -5.47 -4.29
N TYR A 134 24.66 -4.34 -4.87
CA TYR A 134 25.38 -3.71 -5.98
C TYR A 134 26.75 -3.21 -5.54
N SER A 135 26.86 -2.60 -4.36
CA SER A 135 28.14 -2.16 -3.78
C SER A 135 29.10 -3.33 -3.55
N VAL A 136 28.58 -4.43 -2.99
CA VAL A 136 29.34 -5.68 -2.82
C VAL A 136 29.75 -6.24 -4.18
N LEU A 137 28.83 -6.36 -5.13
CA LEU A 137 29.12 -6.90 -6.46
C LEU A 137 30.20 -6.08 -7.17
N GLY A 138 30.15 -4.75 -7.09
CA GLY A 138 31.18 -3.87 -7.64
C GLY A 138 32.55 -4.10 -7.02
N SER A 139 32.61 -4.33 -5.71
CA SER A 139 33.86 -4.61 -4.98
C SER A 139 34.45 -5.99 -5.29
N PHE A 140 33.59 -6.96 -5.61
CA PHE A 140 33.99 -8.34 -5.89
C PHE A 140 34.06 -8.67 -7.39
N ALA A 141 33.65 -7.78 -8.29
CA ALA A 141 33.57 -8.03 -9.74
C ALA A 141 34.90 -8.50 -10.37
N ALA A 142 36.04 -8.13 -9.79
CA ALA A 142 37.37 -8.54 -10.26
C ALA A 142 37.87 -9.85 -9.63
N SER A 143 37.15 -10.44 -8.67
CA SER A 143 37.60 -11.61 -7.91
C SER A 143 36.96 -12.91 -8.43
N PRO A 144 37.76 -13.95 -8.73
CA PRO A 144 37.24 -15.28 -9.10
C PRO A 144 36.36 -15.91 -8.01
N GLY A 145 36.53 -15.50 -6.74
CA GLY A 145 35.75 -15.99 -5.61
C GLY A 145 34.36 -15.37 -5.47
N ALA A 146 34.04 -14.32 -6.25
CA ALA A 146 32.78 -13.58 -6.12
C ALA A 146 31.54 -14.48 -6.29
N LEU A 147 31.59 -15.45 -7.20
CA LEU A 147 30.48 -16.37 -7.45
C LEU A 147 30.15 -17.28 -6.25
N LEU A 148 31.12 -17.57 -5.40
CA LEU A 148 30.94 -18.42 -4.23
C LEU A 148 30.49 -17.62 -3.00
N VAL A 149 30.98 -16.39 -2.87
CA VAL A 149 30.73 -15.54 -1.70
C VAL A 149 29.44 -14.73 -1.85
N TYR A 150 29.08 -14.33 -3.08
CA TYR A 150 27.91 -13.49 -3.34
C TYR A 150 26.58 -14.09 -2.85
N PRO A 151 26.28 -15.39 -3.06
CA PRO A 151 25.05 -16.00 -2.51
C PRO A 151 25.00 -15.97 -0.97
N LEU A 152 26.13 -16.14 -0.29
CA LEU A 152 26.22 -16.07 1.17
C LEU A 152 25.98 -14.65 1.68
N ILE A 153 26.59 -13.65 1.02
CA ILE A 153 26.35 -12.24 1.37
C ILE A 153 24.89 -11.88 1.13
N ARG A 154 24.33 -12.27 -0.02
CA ARG A 154 22.92 -12.06 -0.34
C ARG A 154 21.99 -12.66 0.72
N TRP A 155 22.25 -13.89 1.14
CA TRP A 155 21.48 -14.53 2.21
C TRP A 155 21.56 -13.75 3.53
N ASN A 156 22.76 -13.35 3.95
CA ASN A 156 22.95 -12.59 5.20
C ASN A 156 22.25 -11.22 5.15
N VAL A 157 22.46 -10.45 4.08
CA VAL A 157 21.81 -9.14 3.88
C VAL A 157 20.30 -9.30 3.93
N ARG A 158 19.77 -10.31 3.23
CA ARG A 158 18.33 -10.59 3.22
C ARG A 158 17.80 -10.97 4.60
N SER A 159 18.47 -11.86 5.33
CA SER A 159 18.04 -12.24 6.69
C SER A 159 17.99 -11.06 7.67
N VAL A 160 18.94 -10.12 7.55
CA VAL A 160 19.02 -8.94 8.42
C VAL A 160 18.00 -7.87 8.04
N LEU A 161 17.81 -7.60 6.75
CA LEU A 161 16.88 -6.56 6.28
C LEU A 161 15.41 -6.97 6.43
N TRP A 162 15.13 -8.28 6.37
CA TRP A 162 13.78 -8.81 6.37
C TRP A 162 13.42 -9.55 7.66
N ASP A 163 14.23 -9.44 8.72
CA ASP A 163 13.98 -10.07 10.02
C ASP A 163 13.62 -11.58 9.91
N GLU A 164 14.36 -12.32 9.07
CA GLU A 164 14.11 -13.73 8.73
C GLU A 164 12.82 -14.03 7.93
N ASP A 165 11.93 -13.05 7.72
CA ASP A 165 10.74 -13.22 6.89
C ASP A 165 11.12 -13.25 5.40
N ASP A 166 10.45 -14.13 4.63
CA ASP A 166 10.60 -14.17 3.18
C ASP A 166 9.59 -13.24 2.50
N PRO A 167 10.01 -12.05 2.00
CA PRO A 167 9.08 -11.18 1.28
C PRO A 167 8.57 -11.82 -0.01
N ASP A 168 9.30 -12.77 -0.59
CA ASP A 168 8.90 -13.39 -1.85
C ASP A 168 7.99 -14.63 -1.64
N ALA A 169 7.54 -14.88 -0.41
CA ALA A 169 6.56 -15.90 -0.09
C ALA A 169 5.20 -15.62 -0.76
N GLU A 170 4.43 -16.67 -1.05
CA GLU A 170 3.13 -16.54 -1.73
C GLU A 170 2.01 -16.07 -0.80
N ASP A 171 2.13 -16.38 0.48
CA ASP A 171 1.22 -16.05 1.57
C ASP A 171 1.49 -14.66 2.18
N ASP A 172 2.53 -13.98 1.72
CA ASP A 172 2.85 -12.61 2.16
C ASP A 172 1.64 -11.66 1.99
N PRO A 173 1.23 -10.96 3.07
CA PRO A 173 0.01 -10.17 3.07
C PRO A 173 0.09 -8.97 2.13
N ILE A 174 1.26 -8.35 1.99
CA ILE A 174 1.48 -7.18 1.13
C ILE A 174 1.40 -7.60 -0.34
N ARG A 175 2.04 -8.71 -0.70
CA ARG A 175 2.02 -9.27 -2.05
C ARG A 175 0.62 -9.69 -2.46
N ARG A 176 -0.13 -10.33 -1.55
CA ARG A 176 -1.54 -10.66 -1.76
C ARG A 176 -2.39 -9.40 -1.94
N PHE A 177 -2.21 -8.40 -1.08
CA PHE A 177 -2.91 -7.12 -1.19
C PHE A 177 -2.65 -6.45 -2.54
N CYS A 178 -1.38 -6.27 -2.94
CA CYS A 178 -1.01 -5.64 -4.20
C CYS A 178 -1.51 -6.42 -5.42
N ARG A 179 -1.53 -7.75 -5.35
CA ARG A 179 -2.11 -8.59 -6.40
C ARG A 179 -3.61 -8.38 -6.54
N MET A 180 -4.35 -8.32 -5.44
CA MET A 180 -5.79 -8.07 -5.46
C MET A 180 -6.09 -6.65 -5.95
N ARG A 181 -5.35 -5.64 -5.46
CA ARG A 181 -5.52 -4.24 -5.83
C ARG A 181 -5.31 -4.02 -7.33
N LEU A 182 -4.22 -4.53 -7.90
CA LEU A 182 -3.92 -4.36 -9.32
C LEU A 182 -4.87 -5.13 -10.23
N ARG A 183 -5.41 -6.28 -9.78
CA ARG A 183 -6.47 -7.00 -10.51
C ARG A 183 -7.81 -6.27 -10.49
N ALA A 184 -8.08 -5.46 -9.46
CA ALA A 184 -9.29 -4.66 -9.40
C ALA A 184 -9.19 -3.35 -10.23
N ALA A 185 -7.98 -2.97 -10.65
CA ALA A 185 -7.72 -1.74 -11.39
C ALA A 185 -7.62 -1.94 -12.92
N GLY A 186 -7.69 -3.18 -13.42
CA GLY A 186 -7.64 -3.53 -14.84
C GLY A 186 -8.82 -4.42 -15.23
#